data_AF-A0A162K2Y4-F1
#
_entry.id   AF-A0A162K2Y4-F1
#
_cell.length_a   1.000
_cell.length_b   1.000
_cell.length_c   1.000
_cell.angle_alpha   90.00
_cell.angle_beta   90.00
_cell.angle_gamma   90.00
#
_symmetry.space_group_name_H-M   'P 1'
#
loop_
_entity.id
_entity.type
_entity.pdbx_description
1 polymer ?
#
loop_
_entity_poly.entity_id
_entity_poly.type
_entity_poly.pdbx_seq_one_letter_code
_entity_poly.pdbx_strand_id
1 'polypeptide(L)'
;MRIMPSPVPAPSTPQTPLGRHAHAVYGRPSAREVCLEAQDGHGADVVLILAFHHVAATGRRLDANGIAALDAAAAGWRAEVVRPLRALRRRLRGDAPVMAGMAADRARAIGDGLLAHEIAAETAMLDALAPVLDGLARPLGAGEDGRTAFARMLDLYGMLLVALPDGWARVRDGLVASMGPAIPRGETEGRA
;
A
#
# COMPACT_ATOMS: atom_id res chain seq x y z
N MET A 1 0.70 41.39 -12.42
CA MET A 1 0.07 40.05 -12.45
C MET A 1 1.00 39.07 -11.75
N ARG A 2 0.68 38.65 -10.52
CA ARG A 2 1.47 37.65 -9.78
C ARG A 2 0.83 36.30 -10.09
N ILE A 3 1.52 35.44 -10.83
CA ILE A 3 1.10 34.05 -11.02
C ILE A 3 1.21 33.42 -9.62
N MET A 4 0.08 33.21 -8.95
CA MET A 4 0.05 32.37 -7.76
C MET A 4 0.36 30.96 -8.23
N PRO A 5 1.38 30.27 -7.69
CA PRO A 5 1.52 28.84 -7.98
C PRO A 5 0.23 28.17 -7.50
N SER A 6 -0.47 27.43 -8.37
CA SER A 6 -1.45 26.46 -7.90
C SER A 6 -0.78 25.63 -6.82
N PRO A 7 -1.39 25.46 -5.63
CA PRO A 7 -0.75 24.71 -4.57
C PRO A 7 -0.66 23.27 -5.05
N VAL A 8 0.52 22.86 -5.51
CA VAL A 8 0.81 21.45 -5.73
C VAL A 8 0.56 20.79 -4.37
N PRO A 9 -0.38 19.82 -4.27
CA PRO A 9 -0.65 19.15 -3.01
C PRO A 9 0.64 18.53 -2.47
N ALA A 10 0.73 18.38 -1.15
CA ALA A 10 1.92 17.78 -0.55
C ALA A 10 2.17 16.41 -1.20
N PRO A 11 3.44 15.99 -1.43
CA PRO A 11 3.74 14.76 -2.17
C PRO A 11 3.12 13.48 -1.59
N SER A 12 2.79 13.49 -0.29
CA SER A 12 2.15 12.39 0.43
C SER A 12 0.61 12.53 0.52
N THR A 13 0.02 13.55 -0.08
CA THR A 13 -1.44 13.75 -0.10
C THR A 13 -2.03 12.88 -1.20
N PRO A 14 -2.90 11.90 -0.86
CA PRO A 14 -3.51 11.04 -1.86
C PRO A 14 -4.51 11.81 -2.75
N GLN A 15 -4.40 11.61 -4.05
CA GLN A 15 -5.20 12.33 -5.05
C GLN A 15 -6.38 11.50 -5.56
N THR A 16 -6.32 10.17 -5.44
CA THR A 16 -7.34 9.25 -5.94
C THR A 16 -8.20 8.63 -4.83
N PRO A 17 -9.39 8.08 -5.14
CA PRO A 17 -10.18 7.29 -4.18
C PRO A 17 -9.40 6.10 -3.60
N LEU A 18 -8.58 5.43 -4.41
CA LEU A 18 -7.68 4.37 -3.96
C LEU A 18 -6.66 4.90 -2.94
N GLY A 19 -5.96 5.98 -3.25
CA GLY A 19 -5.00 6.60 -2.34
C GLY A 19 -5.64 7.01 -1.01
N ARG A 20 -6.80 7.70 -1.06
CA ARG A 20 -7.52 8.13 0.15
C ARG A 20 -7.96 6.93 1.00
N HIS A 21 -8.47 5.88 0.35
CA HIS A 21 -8.85 4.64 1.02
C HIS A 21 -7.65 3.97 1.69
N ALA A 22 -6.53 3.84 0.98
CA ALA A 22 -5.32 3.23 1.49
C ALA A 22 -4.78 3.94 2.74
N HIS A 23 -4.70 5.28 2.71
CA HIS A 23 -4.31 6.09 3.87
C HIS A 23 -5.28 5.89 5.05
N ALA A 24 -6.59 5.89 4.80
CA ALA A 24 -7.58 5.70 5.85
C ALA A 24 -7.54 4.30 6.48
N VAL A 25 -7.30 3.25 5.68
CA VAL A 25 -7.11 1.88 6.18
C VAL A 25 -5.83 1.78 7.00
N TYR A 26 -4.70 2.25 6.45
CA TYR A 26 -3.40 2.17 7.12
C TYR A 26 -3.31 3.06 8.38
N GLY A 27 -4.18 4.07 8.50
CA GLY A 27 -4.38 4.84 9.73
C GLY A 27 -4.90 4.01 10.91
N ARG A 28 -5.49 2.84 10.67
CA ARG A 28 -5.99 1.94 11.73
C ARG A 28 -4.82 1.14 12.33
N PRO A 29 -4.61 1.15 13.66
CA PRO A 29 -3.52 0.41 14.29
C PRO A 29 -3.49 -1.07 13.91
N SER A 30 -4.64 -1.75 13.97
CA SER A 30 -4.75 -3.18 13.63
C SER A 30 -4.39 -3.48 12.17
N ALA A 31 -4.78 -2.63 11.22
CA ALA A 31 -4.41 -2.81 9.82
C ALA A 31 -2.92 -2.55 9.59
N ARG A 32 -2.37 -1.52 10.22
CA ARG A 32 -0.95 -1.17 10.14
C ARG A 32 -0.06 -2.29 10.66
N GLU A 33 -0.36 -2.82 11.83
CA GLU A 33 0.40 -3.90 12.47
C GLU A 33 0.49 -5.12 11.56
N VAL A 34 -0.64 -5.58 11.03
CA VAL A 34 -0.66 -6.76 10.16
C VAL A 34 -0.02 -6.48 8.79
N CYS A 35 -0.15 -5.27 8.25
CA CYS A 35 0.57 -4.89 7.01
C CYS A 35 2.09 -4.92 7.21
N LEU A 36 2.59 -4.42 8.34
CA LEU A 36 4.02 -4.48 8.68
C LEU A 36 4.47 -5.93 8.85
N GLU A 37 3.67 -6.77 9.49
CA GLU A 37 3.96 -8.20 9.61
C GLU A 37 4.04 -8.89 8.24
N ALA A 38 3.08 -8.64 7.34
CA ALA A 38 3.09 -9.18 5.97
C ALA A 38 4.34 -8.73 5.20
N GLN A 39 4.73 -7.46 5.38
CA GLN A 39 5.88 -6.88 4.71
C GLN A 39 7.20 -7.46 5.21
N ASP A 40 7.40 -7.50 6.53
CA ASP A 40 8.67 -7.88 7.14
C ASP A 40 8.85 -9.40 7.20
N GLY A 41 7.75 -10.15 7.41
CA GLY A 41 7.77 -11.61 7.48
C GLY A 41 7.70 -12.31 6.13
N HIS A 42 6.98 -11.72 5.16
CA HIS A 42 6.65 -12.40 3.89
C HIS A 42 7.07 -11.61 2.65
N GLY A 43 7.68 -10.44 2.81
CA GLY A 43 8.10 -9.59 1.70
C GLY A 43 6.93 -9.00 0.89
N ALA A 44 5.72 -9.04 1.45
CA ALA A 44 4.52 -8.58 0.78
C ALA A 44 4.56 -7.06 0.51
N ASP A 45 3.96 -6.65 -0.61
CA ASP A 45 3.80 -5.23 -0.92
C ASP A 45 2.50 -4.69 -0.30
N VAL A 46 2.67 -3.83 0.71
CA VAL A 46 1.58 -3.14 1.39
C VAL A 46 0.72 -2.31 0.42
N VAL A 47 1.32 -1.72 -0.62
CA VAL A 47 0.57 -0.95 -1.63
C VAL A 47 -0.45 -1.85 -2.34
N LEU A 48 -0.06 -3.07 -2.70
CA LEU A 48 -0.96 -4.03 -3.34
C LEU A 48 -2.03 -4.55 -2.39
N ILE A 49 -1.67 -4.85 -1.14
CA ILE A 49 -2.63 -5.27 -0.11
C ILE A 49 -3.72 -4.21 0.08
N LEU A 50 -3.33 -2.93 0.15
CA LEU A 50 -4.27 -1.81 0.28
C LEU A 50 -5.14 -1.62 -0.98
N ALA A 51 -4.59 -1.90 -2.17
CA ALA A 51 -5.36 -1.90 -3.41
C ALA A 51 -6.41 -3.03 -3.45
N PHE A 52 -6.06 -4.25 -3.03
CA PHE A 52 -7.02 -5.35 -2.91
C PHE A 52 -8.11 -5.04 -1.89
N HIS A 53 -7.75 -4.42 -0.75
CA HIS A 53 -8.72 -3.98 0.23
C HIS A 53 -9.68 -2.93 -0.36
N HIS A 54 -9.19 -1.99 -1.16
CA HIS A 54 -10.04 -0.99 -1.83
C HIS A 54 -11.03 -1.64 -2.80
N VAL A 55 -10.56 -2.58 -3.63
CA VAL A 55 -11.39 -3.34 -4.57
C VAL A 55 -12.50 -4.10 -3.83
N ALA A 56 -12.14 -4.84 -2.79
CA ALA A 56 -13.09 -5.58 -1.97
C ALA A 56 -14.13 -4.67 -1.29
N ALA A 57 -13.67 -3.56 -0.69
CA ALA A 57 -14.53 -2.60 0.00
C ALA A 57 -15.49 -1.87 -0.97
N THR A 58 -15.17 -1.83 -2.26
CA THR A 58 -16.03 -1.23 -3.29
C THR A 58 -16.93 -2.23 -4.00
N GLY A 59 -17.03 -3.46 -3.51
CA GLY A 59 -17.90 -4.49 -4.10
C GLY A 59 -17.36 -5.04 -5.42
N ARG A 60 -16.03 -5.10 -5.53
CA ARG A 60 -15.31 -5.63 -6.69
C ARG A 60 -14.29 -6.68 -6.25
N ARG A 61 -13.71 -7.39 -7.21
CA ARG A 61 -12.61 -8.35 -7.05
C ARG A 61 -11.63 -8.29 -8.22
N LEU A 62 -10.43 -8.81 -8.00
CA LEU A 62 -9.47 -9.17 -9.04
C LEU A 62 -9.36 -10.70 -9.14
N ASP A 63 -9.11 -11.19 -10.35
CA ASP A 63 -8.67 -12.57 -10.57
C ASP A 63 -7.14 -12.66 -10.55
N ALA A 64 -6.59 -13.85 -10.77
CA ALA A 64 -5.15 -14.09 -10.75
C ALA A 64 -4.40 -13.25 -11.81
N ASN A 65 -4.99 -13.09 -13.00
CA ASN A 65 -4.41 -12.30 -14.08
C ASN A 65 -4.44 -10.81 -13.74
N GLY A 66 -5.52 -10.33 -13.13
CA GLY A 66 -5.63 -8.95 -12.64
C GLY A 66 -4.63 -8.64 -11.54
N ILE A 67 -4.40 -9.56 -10.61
CA ILE A 67 -3.37 -9.40 -9.58
C ILE A 67 -1.97 -9.35 -10.20
N ALA A 68 -1.65 -10.27 -11.10
CA ALA A 68 -0.35 -10.29 -11.77
C ALA A 68 -0.11 -9.04 -12.63
N ALA A 69 -1.14 -8.56 -13.33
CA ALA A 69 -1.07 -7.34 -14.13
C ALA A 69 -0.88 -6.09 -13.27
N LEU A 70 -1.56 -6.01 -12.12
CA LEU A 70 -1.39 -4.91 -11.17
C LEU A 70 0.02 -4.93 -10.56
N ASP A 71 0.53 -6.12 -10.19
CA ASP A 71 1.90 -6.27 -9.68
C ASP A 71 2.95 -5.88 -10.72
N ALA A 72 2.75 -6.27 -11.98
CA ALA A 72 3.64 -5.89 -13.08
C ALA A 72 3.64 -4.37 -13.32
N ALA A 73 2.48 -3.71 -13.26
CA ALA A 73 2.38 -2.25 -13.37
C ALA A 73 3.11 -1.53 -12.22
N ALA A 74 3.15 -2.15 -11.05
CA ALA A 74 3.84 -1.67 -9.86
C ALA A 74 5.35 -1.94 -9.86
N ALA A 75 5.81 -2.98 -10.55
CA ALA A 75 7.13 -3.59 -10.36
C ALA A 75 8.30 -2.63 -10.61
N GLY A 76 8.27 -1.86 -11.70
CA GLY A 76 9.33 -0.91 -12.06
C GLY A 76 9.52 0.18 -11.01
N TRP A 77 8.45 0.89 -10.66
CA TRP A 77 8.48 1.93 -9.63
C TRP A 77 8.90 1.39 -8.26
N ARG A 78 8.37 0.21 -7.89
CA ARG A 78 8.75 -0.46 -6.65
C ARG A 78 10.25 -0.77 -6.62
N ALA A 79 10.80 -1.29 -7.70
CA ALA A 79 12.21 -1.70 -7.79
C ALA A 79 13.17 -0.50 -7.82
N GLU A 80 12.82 0.57 -8.52
CA GLU A 80 13.71 1.70 -8.77
C GLU A 80 13.57 2.83 -7.76
N VAL A 81 12.42 2.95 -7.07
CA VAL A 81 12.14 4.06 -6.15
C VAL A 81 11.85 3.58 -4.74
N VAL A 82 10.80 2.78 -4.55
CA VAL A 82 10.33 2.41 -3.20
C VAL A 82 11.35 1.54 -2.47
N ARG A 83 11.85 0.46 -3.09
CA ARG A 83 12.83 -0.45 -2.48
C ARG A 83 14.15 0.26 -2.14
N PRO A 84 14.75 1.08 -3.01
CA PRO A 84 15.96 1.84 -2.67
C PRO A 84 15.76 2.81 -1.50
N LEU A 85 14.65 3.56 -1.46
CA LEU A 85 14.35 4.46 -0.34
C LEU A 85 14.24 3.69 0.98
N ARG A 86 13.51 2.58 0.97
CA ARG A 86 13.33 1.71 2.14
C ARG A 86 14.65 1.10 2.60
N ALA A 87 15.48 0.63 1.67
CA ALA A 87 16.79 0.06 1.97
C ALA A 87 17.73 1.11 2.60
N LEU A 88 17.77 2.32 2.04
CA LEU A 88 18.55 3.43 2.60
C LEU A 88 18.07 3.79 4.01
N ARG A 89 16.76 3.93 4.20
CA ARG A 89 16.18 4.24 5.51
C ARG A 89 16.50 3.17 6.54
N ARG A 90 16.31 1.88 6.20
CA ARG A 90 16.64 0.76 7.09
C ARG A 90 18.11 0.75 7.46
N ARG A 91 19.00 0.96 6.50
CA ARG A 91 20.45 1.05 6.74
C ARG A 91 20.82 2.20 7.69
N LEU A 92 20.18 3.36 7.54
CA LEU A 92 20.43 4.55 8.36
C LEU A 92 19.86 4.45 9.79
N ARG A 93 18.81 3.65 9.99
CA ARG A 93 18.22 3.42 11.32
C ARG A 93 18.79 2.19 12.05
N GLY A 94 19.59 1.37 11.39
CA GLY A 94 20.22 0.20 12.00
C GLY A 94 21.24 0.59 13.07
N ASP A 95 21.59 -0.39 13.91
CA ASP A 95 22.53 -0.17 15.02
C ASP A 95 24.00 -0.18 14.57
N ALA A 96 24.28 -0.68 13.36
CA ALA A 96 25.61 -0.67 12.78
C ALA A 96 25.99 0.73 12.26
N PRO A 97 27.22 1.22 12.54
CA PRO A 97 27.68 2.49 12.00
C PRO A 97 27.69 2.48 10.46
N VAL A 98 26.94 3.40 9.84
CA VAL A 98 26.89 3.52 8.38
C VAL A 98 28.19 4.10 7.80
N MET A 99 28.89 4.92 8.58
CA MET A 99 30.17 5.53 8.22
C MET A 99 31.01 5.77 9.47
N ALA A 100 32.31 5.47 9.41
CA ALA A 100 33.24 5.74 10.51
C ALA A 100 33.21 7.24 10.88
N GLY A 101 33.08 7.54 12.17
CA GLY A 101 32.99 8.91 12.68
C GLY A 101 31.61 9.58 12.56
N MET A 102 30.61 8.94 11.94
CA MET A 102 29.23 9.45 11.96
C MET A 102 28.53 9.08 13.27
N ALA A 103 27.97 10.08 13.96
CA ALA A 103 27.11 9.84 15.12
C ALA A 103 25.82 9.10 14.73
N ALA A 104 25.44 8.08 15.49
CA ALA A 104 24.26 7.24 15.22
C ALA A 104 22.96 8.07 15.13
N ASP A 105 22.79 9.08 15.99
CA ASP A 105 21.59 9.93 15.98
C ASP A 105 21.50 10.78 14.72
N ARG A 106 22.63 11.18 14.13
CA ARG A 106 22.65 11.87 12.85
C ARG A 106 22.22 10.95 11.71
N ALA A 107 22.67 9.70 11.71
CA ALA A 107 22.23 8.71 10.73
C ALA A 107 20.71 8.45 10.86
N ARG A 108 20.22 8.26 12.09
CA ARG A 108 18.78 8.08 12.37
C ARG A 108 17.95 9.26 11.90
N ALA A 109 18.36 10.49 12.18
CA ALA A 109 17.66 11.69 11.73
C ALA A 109 17.55 11.78 10.19
N ILE A 110 18.59 11.38 9.45
CA ILE A 110 18.53 11.29 7.98
C ILE A 110 17.53 10.20 7.56
N GLY A 111 17.59 9.03 8.21
CA GLY A 111 16.64 7.94 7.96
C GLY A 111 15.19 8.34 8.22
N ASP A 112 14.93 9.05 9.31
CA ASP A 112 13.60 9.56 9.65
C ASP A 112 13.12 10.60 8.62
N GLY A 113 14.02 11.45 8.09
CA GLY A 113 13.71 12.35 6.98
C GLY A 113 13.33 11.63 5.68
N LEU A 114 13.95 10.47 5.40
CA LEU A 114 13.61 9.66 4.22
C LEU A 114 12.22 9.01 4.30
N LEU A 115 11.64 8.85 5.50
CA LEU A 115 10.31 8.28 5.67
C LEU A 115 9.25 9.07 4.90
N ALA A 116 9.34 10.41 4.91
CA ALA A 116 8.41 11.27 4.17
C ALA A 116 8.47 11.01 2.65
N HIS A 117 9.68 10.76 2.13
CA HIS A 117 9.88 10.42 0.71
C HIS A 117 9.42 9.01 0.37
N GLU A 118 9.61 8.03 1.28
CA GLU A 118 9.05 6.68 1.12
C GLU A 118 7.51 6.74 1.03
N ILE A 119 6.86 7.42 1.97
CA ILE A 119 5.39 7.57 1.99
C ILE A 119 4.89 8.32 0.75
N ALA A 120 5.59 9.38 0.32
CA ALA A 120 5.24 10.09 -0.90
C ALA A 120 5.35 9.20 -2.15
N ALA A 121 6.42 8.40 -2.26
CA ALA A 121 6.62 7.49 -3.38
C ALA A 121 5.55 6.38 -3.43
N GLU A 122 5.16 5.83 -2.28
CA GLU A 122 4.07 4.84 -2.19
C GLU A 122 2.69 5.47 -2.45
N THR A 123 2.48 6.72 -2.04
CA THR A 123 1.23 7.45 -2.32
C THR A 123 1.08 7.75 -3.80
N ALA A 124 2.16 8.22 -4.45
CA ALA A 124 2.18 8.43 -5.89
C ALA A 124 1.95 7.11 -6.66
N MET A 125 2.49 6.00 -6.15
CA MET A 125 2.27 4.66 -6.70
C MET A 125 0.79 4.25 -6.61
N LEU A 126 0.14 4.43 -5.45
CA LEU A 126 -1.30 4.18 -5.30
C LEU A 126 -2.11 5.02 -6.28
N ASP A 127 -1.82 6.31 -6.40
CA ASP A 127 -2.55 7.20 -7.31
C ASP A 127 -2.35 6.80 -8.78
N ALA A 128 -1.14 6.39 -9.17
CA ALA A 128 -0.84 5.92 -10.52
C ALA A 128 -1.49 4.56 -10.84
N LEU A 129 -1.65 3.68 -9.84
CA LEU A 129 -2.27 2.37 -10.00
C LEU A 129 -3.80 2.43 -10.07
N ALA A 130 -4.43 3.51 -9.61
CA ALA A 130 -5.89 3.63 -9.58
C ALA A 130 -6.58 3.34 -10.94
N PRO A 131 -6.20 3.96 -12.08
CA PRO A 131 -6.82 3.65 -13.37
C PRO A 131 -6.55 2.22 -13.85
N VAL A 132 -5.36 1.66 -13.55
CA VAL A 132 -5.03 0.26 -13.88
C VAL A 132 -5.94 -0.69 -13.10
N LEU A 133 -6.09 -0.44 -11.79
CA LEU A 133 -6.95 -1.19 -10.90
C LEU A 133 -8.40 -1.19 -11.38
N ASP A 134 -8.91 -0.04 -11.81
CA ASP A 134 -10.28 0.10 -12.31
C ASP A 134 -10.52 -0.69 -13.61
N GLY A 135 -9.53 -0.77 -14.50
CA GLY A 135 -9.60 -1.56 -15.72
C GLY A 135 -9.57 -3.08 -15.48
N LEU A 136 -8.96 -3.53 -14.38
CA LEU A 136 -8.80 -4.94 -14.03
C LEU A 136 -9.93 -5.46 -13.14
N ALA A 137 -10.49 -4.61 -12.27
CA ALA A 137 -11.48 -5.00 -11.28
C ALA A 137 -12.82 -5.41 -11.90
N ARG A 138 -13.43 -6.48 -11.38
CA ARG A 138 -14.75 -6.99 -11.78
C ARG A 138 -15.73 -6.93 -10.61
N PRO A 139 -17.05 -6.81 -10.87
CA PRO A 139 -18.04 -6.91 -9.81
C PRO A 139 -17.94 -8.25 -9.07
N LEU A 140 -18.32 -8.24 -7.78
CA LEU A 140 -18.48 -9.48 -7.01
C LEU A 140 -19.56 -10.38 -7.60
N GLY A 141 -19.46 -11.67 -7.29
CA GLY A 141 -20.44 -12.67 -7.69
C GLY A 141 -21.70 -12.54 -6.84
N ALA A 142 -22.80 -13.13 -7.31
CA ALA A 142 -24.02 -13.20 -6.51
C ALA A 142 -23.72 -13.88 -5.15
N GLY A 143 -24.02 -13.17 -4.06
CA GLY A 143 -23.81 -13.66 -2.69
C GLY A 143 -22.37 -13.60 -2.17
N GLU A 144 -21.40 -13.12 -2.95
CA GLU A 144 -20.02 -12.91 -2.48
C GLU A 144 -19.90 -11.55 -1.78
N ASP A 145 -19.37 -11.54 -0.55
CA ASP A 145 -19.08 -10.31 0.18
C ASP A 145 -17.62 -9.84 -0.02
N GLY A 146 -17.36 -8.57 0.32
CA GLY A 146 -16.03 -7.99 0.17
C GLY A 146 -14.97 -8.68 1.02
N ARG A 147 -15.33 -9.21 2.19
CA ARG A 147 -14.38 -9.90 3.09
C ARG A 147 -13.88 -11.19 2.45
N THR A 148 -14.78 -11.97 1.88
CA THR A 148 -14.51 -13.20 1.15
C THR A 148 -13.69 -12.92 -0.10
N ALA A 149 -14.04 -11.87 -0.84
CA ALA A 149 -13.28 -11.45 -2.01
C ALA A 149 -11.85 -11.02 -1.66
N PHE A 150 -11.66 -10.28 -0.57
CA PHE A 150 -10.34 -9.87 -0.09
C PHE A 150 -9.48 -11.06 0.30
N ALA A 151 -10.04 -12.01 1.07
CA ALA A 151 -9.36 -13.25 1.42
C ALA A 151 -8.88 -14.01 0.16
N ARG A 152 -9.75 -14.16 -0.84
CA ARG A 152 -9.39 -14.81 -2.11
C ARG A 152 -8.28 -14.09 -2.87
N MET A 153 -8.32 -12.76 -2.93
CA MET A 153 -7.25 -11.97 -3.56
C MET A 153 -5.92 -12.14 -2.83
N LEU A 154 -5.93 -12.21 -1.50
CA LEU A 154 -4.72 -12.46 -0.71
C LEU A 154 -4.20 -13.89 -0.89
N ASP A 155 -5.06 -14.89 -1.03
CA ASP A 155 -4.65 -16.27 -1.33
C ASP A 155 -3.98 -16.35 -2.71
N LEU A 156 -4.59 -15.73 -3.73
CA LEU A 156 -4.02 -15.63 -5.08
C LEU A 156 -2.68 -14.89 -5.07
N TYR A 157 -2.58 -13.78 -4.33
CA TYR A 157 -1.36 -13.01 -4.19
C TYR A 157 -0.25 -13.79 -3.46
N GLY A 158 -0.60 -14.54 -2.41
CA GLY A 158 0.34 -15.38 -1.68
C GLY A 158 0.98 -16.46 -2.56
N MET A 159 0.25 -17.00 -3.54
CA MET A 159 0.81 -17.94 -4.52
C MET A 159 1.81 -17.29 -5.51
N LEU A 160 1.75 -15.97 -5.69
CA LEU A 160 2.68 -15.21 -6.53
C LEU A 160 3.93 -14.78 -5.76
N LEU A 161 3.87 -14.72 -4.42
CA LEU A 161 5.05 -14.55 -3.59
C LEU A 161 5.93 -15.80 -3.71
N VAL A 162 7.22 -15.61 -4.00
CA VAL A 162 8.16 -16.71 -4.24
C VAL A 162 8.23 -17.60 -2.98
N ALA A 163 7.62 -18.79 -3.09
CA ALA A 163 7.30 -19.73 -2.01
C ALA A 163 6.34 -19.16 -0.96
N LEU A 164 5.14 -19.75 -0.81
CA LEU A 164 4.22 -19.48 0.31
C LEU A 164 4.99 -19.71 1.62
N PRO A 165 5.43 -18.66 2.34
CA PRO A 165 6.23 -18.85 3.52
C PRO A 165 5.33 -19.35 4.65
N ASP A 166 5.89 -20.17 5.55
CA ASP A 166 5.19 -20.60 6.75
C ASP A 166 4.53 -19.41 7.45
N GLY A 167 3.28 -19.58 7.88
CA GLY A 167 2.52 -18.54 8.58
C GLY A 167 1.80 -17.50 7.71
N TRP A 168 1.88 -17.55 6.37
CA TRP A 168 1.09 -16.64 5.49
C TRP A 168 -0.41 -16.69 5.79
N ALA A 169 -0.97 -17.89 6.03
CA ALA A 169 -2.39 -18.05 6.34
C ALA A 169 -2.83 -17.21 7.56
N ARG A 170 -2.00 -17.16 8.61
CA ARG A 170 -2.26 -16.35 9.81
C ARG A 170 -2.25 -14.85 9.50
N VAL A 171 -1.27 -14.40 8.71
CA VAL A 171 -1.17 -13.00 8.29
C VAL A 171 -2.36 -12.61 7.42
N ARG A 172 -2.73 -13.47 6.46
CA ARG A 172 -3.92 -13.33 5.61
C ARG A 172 -5.20 -13.22 6.45
N ASP A 173 -5.37 -14.05 7.47
CA ASP A 173 -6.51 -13.98 8.38
C ASP A 173 -6.52 -12.66 9.17
N GLY A 174 -5.36 -12.19 9.63
CA GLY A 174 -5.21 -10.89 10.29
C GLY A 174 -5.57 -9.71 9.39
N LEU A 175 -5.14 -9.73 8.12
CA LEU A 175 -5.47 -8.70 7.14
C LEU A 175 -6.98 -8.64 6.91
N VAL A 176 -7.61 -9.80 6.73
CA VAL A 176 -9.05 -9.92 6.59
C VAL A 176 -9.76 -9.40 7.84
N ALA A 177 -9.32 -9.80 9.04
CA ALA A 177 -9.88 -9.31 10.30
C ALA A 177 -9.77 -7.78 10.46
N SER A 178 -8.70 -7.17 9.92
CA SER A 178 -8.50 -5.71 9.93
C SER A 178 -9.45 -4.93 9.02
N MET A 179 -10.20 -5.61 8.13
CA MET A 179 -11.33 -5.00 7.44
C MET A 179 -12.40 -4.64 8.46
N GLY A 180 -12.33 -3.41 8.97
CA GLY A 180 -13.41 -2.78 9.72
C GLY A 180 -14.66 -2.59 8.86
N PRO A 181 -15.73 -1.95 9.38
CA PRO A 181 -16.87 -1.58 8.57
C PRO A 181 -16.42 -0.77 7.35
N ALA A 182 -17.17 -0.88 6.26
CA ALA A 182 -16.92 -0.11 5.05
C ALA A 182 -16.70 1.36 5.43
N ILE A 183 -15.59 1.95 4.98
CA ILE A 183 -15.38 3.38 5.15
C ILE A 183 -16.53 4.04 4.39
N PRO A 184 -17.37 4.88 5.04
CA PRO A 184 -18.44 5.58 4.36
C PRO A 184 -17.84 6.25 3.12
N ARG A 185 -18.44 6.03 1.95
CA ARG A 185 -18.05 6.77 0.76
C ARG A 185 -18.23 8.25 1.14
N GLY A 186 -17.11 8.98 1.26
CA GLY A 186 -17.18 10.42 1.43
C GLY A 186 -18.13 10.94 0.37
N GLU A 187 -19.15 11.68 0.81
CA GLU A 187 -20.13 12.31 -0.06
C GLU A 187 -19.36 12.94 -1.21
N THR A 188 -19.75 12.59 -2.43
CA THR A 188 -19.31 13.25 -3.64
C THR A 188 -19.30 14.74 -3.38
N GLU A 189 -18.12 15.37 -3.42
CA GLU A 189 -18.01 16.82 -3.58
C GLU A 189 -18.87 17.19 -4.78
N GLY A 190 -20.02 17.75 -4.44
CA GLY A 190 -21.15 17.89 -5.32
C GLY A 190 -22.15 18.77 -4.61
N ARG A 191 -21.82 20.06 -4.50
CA ARG A 191 -22.81 21.14 -4.43
C ARG A 191 -22.17 22.50 -4.71
N ALA A 192 -22.63 23.05 -5.84
CA ALA A 192 -22.75 24.46 -6.24
C ALA A 192 -21.46 25.29 -6.43
#